data_AF-A0A965MVX4-F1
#
_entry.id   AF-A0A965MVX4-F1
#
_cell.length_a   1.000
_cell.length_b   1.000
_cell.length_c   1.000
_cell.angle_alpha   90.00
_cell.angle_beta   90.00
_cell.angle_gamma   90.00
#
_symmetry.space_group_name_H-M   'P 1'
#
loop_
_entity.id
_entity.type
_entity.pdbx_description
1 polymer ?
#
loop_
_entity_poly.entity_id
_entity_poly.type
_entity_poly.pdbx_seq_one_letter_code
_entity_poly.pdbx_strand_id
1 'polypeptide(L)' 'MFLCGSGSEAVDSAMKLARVAHVQAGHPERTVIISRTRGYHGTNYGGTSAQ' A
#
# COMPACT_ATOMS: atom_id res chain seq x y z
N MET A 1 -7.31 5.55 -13.82
CA MET A 1 -7.33 6.40 -12.62
C MET A 1 -8.28 5.75 -11.62
N PHE A 2 -7.83 5.48 -10.39
CA PHE A 2 -8.68 4.98 -9.30
C PHE A 2 -8.98 6.15 -8.36
N LEU A 3 -10.23 6.37 -8.00
CA LEU A 3 -10.67 7.50 -7.18
C LEU A 3 -10.91 7.04 -5.73
N CYS A 4 -10.48 7.85 -4.76
CA CYS A 4 -10.66 7.62 -3.34
C CYS A 4 -11.24 8.86 -2.66
N GLY A 5 -11.91 8.68 -1.52
CA GLY A 5 -12.42 9.78 -0.70
C GLY A 5 -11.33 10.48 0.13
N SER A 6 -10.18 9.84 0.31
CA SER A 6 -9.07 10.36 1.11
C SER A 6 -7.71 9.80 0.67
N GLY A 7 -6.63 10.44 1.15
CA GLY A 7 -5.26 9.94 0.97
C GLY A 7 -5.03 8.58 1.67
N SER A 8 -5.60 8.37 2.87
CA SER A 8 -5.49 7.10 3.60
C SER A 8 -6.07 5.93 2.80
N GLU A 9 -7.22 6.13 2.15
CA GLU A 9 -7.82 5.11 1.29
C GLU A 9 -7.04 4.88 -0.01
N ALA A 10 -6.44 5.94 -0.56
CA ALA A 10 -5.57 5.82 -1.73
C ALA A 10 -4.33 4.97 -1.43
N VAL A 11 -3.70 5.15 -0.27
CA VAL A 11 -2.53 4.34 0.16
C VAL A 11 -2.92 2.88 0.36
N ASP A 12 -3.98 2.58 1.10
CA ASP A 12 -4.44 1.20 1.30
C ASP A 12 -4.80 0.52 -0.03
N SER A 13 -5.41 1.26 -0.96
CA SER A 13 -5.72 0.75 -2.29
C SER A 13 -4.44 0.48 -3.11
N ALA A 14 -3.47 1.39 -3.06
CA ALA A 14 -2.18 1.21 -3.74
C ALA A 14 -1.42 -0.02 -3.21
N MET A 15 -1.41 -0.25 -1.89
CA MET A 15 -0.79 -1.43 -1.29
C MET A 15 -1.44 -2.74 -1.75
N LYS A 16 -2.78 -2.78 -1.78
CA LYS A 16 -3.53 -3.95 -2.28
C LYS A 16 -3.24 -4.21 -3.76
N LEU A 17 -3.23 -3.16 -4.58
CA LEU A 17 -2.92 -3.26 -6.00
C LEU A 17 -1.48 -3.75 -6.24
N ALA A 18 -0.50 -3.23 -5.50
CA ALA A 18 0.89 -3.68 -5.60
C ALA A 18 1.03 -5.18 -5.23
N ARG A 19 0.36 -5.61 -4.16
CA ARG A 19 0.34 -7.02 -3.74
C ARG A 19 -0.23 -7.93 -4.84
N VAL A 20 -1.39 -7.58 -5.38
CA VAL A 20 -2.05 -8.36 -6.45
C VAL A 20 -1.20 -8.36 -7.71
N ALA A 21 -0.60 -7.23 -8.09
CA ALA A 21 0.29 -7.15 -9.25
C ALA A 21 1.47 -8.13 -9.14
N HIS A 22 2.10 -8.23 -7.96
CA HIS A 22 3.14 -9.23 -7.73
C HIS A 22 2.63 -10.66 -7.79
N VAL A 23 1.46 -10.96 -7.21
CA VAL A 23 0.85 -12.30 -7.31
C VAL A 23 0.59 -12.66 -8.78
N GLN A 24 0.01 -11.76 -9.56
CA GLN A 24 -0.30 -11.97 -10.98
C GLN A 24 0.96 -12.11 -11.83
N ALA A 25 2.06 -11.46 -11.44
CA ALA A 25 3.36 -11.61 -12.08
C ALA A 25 4.12 -12.90 -11.69
N GLY A 26 3.51 -13.79 -10.89
CA GLY A 26 4.16 -15.04 -10.44
C GLY A 26 5.13 -14.86 -9.27
N HIS A 27 5.05 -13.73 -8.56
CA HIS A 27 5.88 -13.39 -7.41
C HIS A 27 5.06 -13.28 -6.10
N PRO A 28 4.38 -14.36 -5.66
CA PRO A 28 3.58 -14.33 -4.44
C PRO A 28 4.40 -14.11 -3.16
N GLU A 29 5.71 -14.31 -3.20
CA GLU A 29 6.65 -14.07 -2.10
C GLU A 29 6.94 -12.58 -1.84
N ARG A 30 6.69 -11.69 -2.82
CA ARG A 30 6.93 -10.25 -2.67
C ARG A 30 5.83 -9.58 -1.84
N THR A 31 6.01 -9.62 -0.53
CA THR A 31 5.05 -9.14 0.49
C THR A 31 5.56 -7.95 1.31
N VAL A 32 6.87 -7.70 1.31
CA VAL A 32 7.48 -6.66 2.15
C VAL A 32 7.23 -5.28 1.57
N ILE A 33 6.72 -4.38 2.40
CA ILE A 33 6.60 -2.95 2.10
C ILE A 33 7.77 -2.22 2.75
N ILE A 34 8.51 -1.44 1.97
CA ILE A 34 9.62 -0.62 2.46
C ILE A 34 9.07 0.79 2.72
N SER A 35 9.09 1.22 3.98
CA SER A 35 8.74 2.59 4.37
C SER A 35 9.99 3.46 4.57
N ARG A 36 9.76 4.74 4.86
CA ARG A 36 10.80 5.70 5.22
C ARG A 36 10.55 6.18 6.64
N THR A 37 11.59 6.22 7.47
CA THR A 37 11.52 6.80 8.82
C THR A 37 10.92 8.21 8.79
N ARG A 38 9.95 8.48 9.67
CA ARG A 38 9.18 9.74 9.71
C ARG A 38 8.36 9.96 8.43
N GLY A 39 7.84 8.88 7.84
CA GLY A 39 6.85 8.94 6.78
C GLY A 39 5.47 9.30 7.32
N TYR A 40 4.60 9.78 6.44
CA TYR A 40 3.17 9.92 6.73
C TYR A 40 2.36 9.37 5.56
N HIS A 41 1.68 8.25 5.78
CA HIS A 41 0.92 7.53 4.75
C HIS A 41 -0.57 7.42 5.09
N GLY A 42 -1.09 8.37 5.88
CA GLY A 42 -2.46 8.37 6.36
C GLY A 42 -2.64 7.56 7.65
N THR A 43 -3.90 7.35 8.02
CA THR A 43 -4.31 6.79 9.32
C THR A 43 -5.05 5.46 9.21
N ASN A 44 -5.26 4.96 7.99
CA ASN A 44 -5.80 3.62 7.79
C ASN A 44 -4.74 2.57 8.12
N TYR A 45 -5.14 1.30 8.26
CA TYR A 45 -4.28 0.23 8.73
C TYR A 45 -2.99 0.08 7.91
N GLY A 46 -3.09 0.03 6.58
CA GLY A 46 -1.93 -0.11 5.70
C GLY A 46 -0.98 1.07 5.83
N GLY A 47 -1.51 2.29 5.71
CA GLY A 47 -0.74 3.53 5.88
C GLY A 47 -0.05 3.65 7.25
N THR A 48 -0.73 3.29 8.34
CA THR A 48 -0.19 3.37 9.70
C THR A 48 0.89 2.31 9.96
N SER A 49 0.82 1.15 9.30
CA SER A 49 1.87 0.14 9.37
C SER A 49 3.16 0.54 8.64
N ALA A 50 3.08 1.56 7.78
CA ALA A 50 4.16 2.00 6.89
C ALA A 50 4.68 3.42 7.23
N GLN A 51 4.53 3.89 8.47
CA GLN A 51 5.10 5.18 8.89
C GLN A 51 6.65 5.16 8.94
#